data_AF-A0A2G8KI22-F1
#
_entry.id   AF-A0A2G8KI22-F1
#
_cell.length_a   1.000
_cell.length_b   1.000
_cell.length_c   1.000
_cell.angle_alpha   90.00
_cell.angle_beta   90.00
_cell.angle_gamma   90.00
#
_symmetry.space_group_name_H-M   'P 1'
#
loop_
_entity.id
_entity.type
_entity.pdbx_description
1 polymer ?
#
loop_
_entity_poly.entity_id
_entity_poly.type
_entity_poly.pdbx_seq_one_letter_code
_entity_poly.pdbx_strand_id
1 'polypeptide(L)'
;MVITSSIFDAEKPSEEEESDIVVPRLEKASKTTELVLSTNQLQEKDGKKFLSLTSGPEELFRVDFITEGWRRLNSHDMESCKLSFEKEIVGDVDIYPDISKDDTEWYTIDSERFEAGPVSVTLLPNKLKFFYQPRNSESESSNLEIQR
;
A
#
# COMPACT_ATOMS: atom_id res chain seq x y z
N MET A 1 9.71 13.45 -7.65
CA MET A 1 9.67 13.30 -6.18
C MET A 1 10.76 12.33 -5.74
N VAL A 2 11.20 12.41 -4.49
CA VAL A 2 12.12 11.43 -3.89
C VAL A 2 11.34 10.60 -2.87
N ILE A 3 11.49 9.29 -2.94
CA ILE A 3 10.92 8.36 -1.97
C ILE A 3 12.10 7.69 -1.27
N THR A 4 12.08 7.69 0.06
CA THR A 4 12.99 6.86 0.84
C THR A 4 12.17 5.83 1.59
N SER A 5 12.48 4.55 1.41
CA SER A 5 11.81 3.47 2.14
C SER A 5 12.81 2.62 2.91
N SER A 6 12.41 2.13 4.08
CA SER A 6 13.16 1.07 4.75
C SER A 6 12.76 -0.28 4.15
N ILE A 7 13.72 -1.21 4.16
CA ILE A 7 13.42 -2.61 3.87
C ILE A 7 12.36 -3.09 4.87
N PHE A 8 11.36 -3.82 4.38
CA PHE A 8 10.37 -4.44 5.24
C PHE A 8 11.01 -5.65 5.94
N ASP A 9 11.30 -5.51 7.23
CA ASP A 9 11.64 -6.64 8.09
C ASP A 9 10.42 -7.07 8.90
N ALA A 10 9.98 -8.31 8.67
CA ALA A 10 8.80 -8.88 9.33
C ALA A 10 9.02 -9.16 10.83
N GLU A 11 10.25 -9.07 11.31
CA GLU A 11 10.67 -9.36 12.68
C GLU A 11 11.25 -8.09 13.30
N LYS A 12 10.38 -7.14 13.66
CA LYS A 12 10.82 -6.00 14.46
C LYS A 12 11.20 -6.53 15.86
N PRO A 13 12.42 -6.29 16.38
CA PRO A 13 12.82 -6.76 17.70
C PRO A 13 11.98 -6.09 18.81
N SER A 14 11.85 -6.78 19.94
CA SER A 14 11.13 -6.31 21.14
C SER A 14 11.68 -4.97 21.65
N GLU A 15 10.81 -4.18 22.31
CA GLU A 15 11.06 -2.82 22.83
C GLU A 15 12.27 -2.67 23.79
N GLU A 16 12.98 -3.74 24.13
CA GLU A 16 14.11 -3.74 25.08
C GLU A 16 15.50 -3.60 24.41
N GLU A 17 15.60 -3.56 23.08
CA GLU A 17 16.88 -3.40 22.34
C GLU A 17 16.92 -2.15 21.44
N GLU A 18 16.43 -1.00 21.90
CA GLU A 18 16.59 0.31 21.23
C GLU A 18 18.01 0.89 21.41
N SER A 19 19.04 0.19 20.94
CA SER A 19 20.34 0.82 20.69
C SER A 19 20.65 0.82 19.20
N ASP A 20 20.58 2.00 18.57
CA ASP A 20 21.15 2.38 17.28
C ASP A 20 21.06 1.34 16.14
N ILE A 21 19.91 0.68 15.97
CA ILE A 21 19.66 -0.14 14.77
C ILE A 21 19.43 0.82 13.59
N VAL A 22 20.50 1.11 12.85
CA VAL A 22 20.43 1.82 11.57
C VAL A 22 19.83 0.87 10.53
N VAL A 23 18.50 0.92 10.36
CA VAL A 23 17.83 0.19 9.29
C VAL A 23 18.25 0.83 7.95
N PRO A 24 18.82 0.05 7.01
CA PRO A 24 19.22 0.59 5.72
C PRO A 24 17.98 1.12 4.98
N ARG A 25 18.06 2.37 4.53
CA ARG A 25 17.02 3.03 3.74
C ARG A 25 17.45 3.09 2.28
N LEU A 26 16.54 2.73 1.38
CA LEU A 26 16.71 2.87 -0.05
C LEU A 26 16.12 4.20 -0.49
N GLU A 27 16.95 5.05 -1.08
CA GLU A 27 16.52 6.29 -1.71
C GLU A 27 16.30 6.06 -3.21
N LYS A 28 15.09 6.37 -3.70
CA LYS A 28 14.71 6.24 -5.11
C LYS A 28 14.07 7.55 -5.57
N ALA A 29 14.69 8.18 -6.56
CA ALA A 29 14.01 9.21 -7.33
C ALA A 29 12.88 8.54 -8.15
N SER A 30 11.67 9.08 -8.05
CA SER A 30 10.50 8.52 -8.72
C SER A 30 9.74 9.59 -9.48
N LYS A 31 9.25 9.21 -10.66
CA LYS A 31 8.31 9.96 -11.48
C LYS A 31 7.24 8.99 -11.91
N THR A 32 6.00 9.27 -11.53
CA THR A 32 4.85 8.40 -11.74
C THR A 32 3.58 9.22 -11.87
N THR A 33 2.60 8.72 -12.62
CA THR A 33 1.28 9.33 -12.70
C THR A 33 0.41 9.07 -11.47
N GLU A 34 0.74 8.05 -10.68
CA GLU A 34 -0.03 7.66 -9.50
C GLU A 34 0.88 7.00 -8.46
N LEU A 35 0.79 7.44 -7.21
CA LEU A 35 1.45 6.80 -6.08
C LEU A 35 0.40 6.46 -5.03
N VAL A 36 0.33 5.19 -4.63
CA VAL A 36 -0.62 4.72 -3.62
C VAL A 36 0.14 3.98 -2.53
N LEU A 37 0.02 4.46 -1.30
CA LEU A 37 0.47 3.74 -0.12
C LEU A 37 -0.75 3.16 0.59
N SER A 38 -0.71 1.86 0.89
CA SER A 38 -1.84 1.15 1.48
C SER A 38 -1.37 0.08 2.47
N THR A 39 -2.18 -0.19 3.49
CA THR A 39 -1.97 -1.33 4.38
C THR A 39 -2.58 -2.59 3.77
N ASN A 40 -2.01 -3.76 4.05
CA ASN A 40 -2.68 -5.02 3.69
C ASN A 40 -4.02 -5.17 4.45
N GLN A 41 -5.09 -5.44 3.71
CA GLN A 41 -6.41 -5.66 4.30
C GLN A 41 -6.47 -6.98 5.09
N LEU A 42 -7.44 -7.08 6.00
CA LEU A 42 -7.68 -8.25 6.84
C LEU A 42 -7.58 -9.57 6.03
N GLN A 43 -6.63 -10.43 6.42
CA GLN A 43 -6.44 -11.82 5.99
C GLN A 43 -5.43 -12.03 4.85
N GLU A 44 -4.14 -11.91 5.17
CA GLU A 44 -3.16 -12.85 4.60
C GLU A 44 -3.00 -14.05 5.54
N LYS A 45 -2.76 -15.22 4.95
CA LYS A 45 -2.64 -16.53 5.63
C LYS A 45 -1.55 -16.55 6.72
N ASP A 46 -0.58 -15.63 6.66
CA ASP A 46 0.60 -15.62 7.53
C ASP A 46 0.53 -14.57 8.66
N GLY A 47 -0.56 -13.80 8.78
CA GLY A 47 -0.78 -12.85 9.88
C GLY A 47 0.11 -11.60 9.89
N LYS A 48 1.07 -11.47 8.97
CA LYS A 48 1.98 -10.33 8.87
C LYS A 48 1.27 -9.07 8.39
N LYS A 49 1.61 -7.93 8.99
CA LYS A 49 1.10 -6.60 8.65
C LYS A 49 2.20 -5.80 7.98
N PHE A 50 1.90 -5.19 6.84
CA PHE A 50 2.88 -4.43 6.08
C PHE A 50 2.26 -3.26 5.33
N LEU A 51 3.12 -2.31 4.94
CA LEU A 51 2.79 -1.25 4.00
C LEU A 51 3.15 -1.70 2.59
N SER A 52 2.25 -1.39 1.66
CA SER A 52 2.43 -1.62 0.24
C SER A 52 2.50 -0.27 -0.46
N LEU A 53 3.62 -0.02 -1.14
CA LEU A 53 3.77 1.13 -2.02
C LEU A 53 3.54 0.67 -3.46
N THR A 54 2.60 1.32 -4.12
CA THR A 54 2.25 1.06 -5.52
C THR A 54 2.56 2.31 -6.33
N SER A 55 3.38 2.16 -7.37
CA SER A 55 3.71 3.21 -8.33
C SER A 55 3.11 2.88 -9.69
N GLY A 56 2.42 3.84 -10.29
CA GLY A 56 1.94 3.77 -11.67
C GLY A 56 3.03 4.05 -12.70
N PRO A 57 2.68 4.03 -13.99
CA PRO A 57 3.63 4.34 -15.06
C PRO A 57 4.12 5.79 -14.98
N GLU A 58 5.28 6.07 -15.56
CA GLU A 58 5.82 7.44 -15.64
C GLU A 58 4.99 8.34 -16.56
N GLU A 59 4.51 7.76 -17.67
CA GLU A 59 3.72 8.44 -18.68
C GLU A 59 2.46 7.63 -18.97
N LEU A 60 1.37 8.35 -19.28
CA LEU A 60 0.09 7.73 -19.54
C LEU A 60 -0.62 8.43 -20.68
N PHE A 61 -1.01 7.67 -21.71
CA PHE A 61 -1.79 8.20 -22.81
C PHE A 61 -3.24 8.43 -22.39
N ARG A 62 -3.87 9.44 -22.97
CA ARG A 62 -5.26 9.82 -22.67
C ARG A 62 -6.25 8.65 -22.80
N VAL A 63 -6.11 7.84 -23.85
CA VAL A 63 -7.01 6.69 -24.08
C VAL A 63 -6.85 5.65 -22.97
N ASP A 64 -5.61 5.38 -22.56
CA ASP A 64 -5.32 4.44 -21.49
C ASP A 64 -5.82 4.96 -20.14
N PHE A 65 -5.64 6.25 -19.86
CA PHE A 65 -6.19 6.90 -18.67
C PHE A 65 -7.71 6.76 -18.58
N ILE A 66 -8.42 7.08 -19.67
CA ILE A 66 -9.89 6.99 -19.71
C ILE A 66 -10.34 5.53 -19.55
N THR A 67 -9.74 4.62 -20.31
CA THR A 67 -10.11 3.20 -20.30
C THR A 67 -9.88 2.59 -18.92
N GLU A 68 -8.73 2.88 -18.32
CA GLU A 68 -8.38 2.40 -16.98
C GLU A 68 -9.28 3.03 -15.90
N GLY A 69 -9.58 4.33 -15.98
CA GLY A 69 -10.47 5.00 -15.04
C GLY A 69 -11.88 4.38 -15.03
N TRP A 70 -12.45 4.11 -16.21
CA TRP A 70 -13.73 3.42 -16.32
C TRP A 70 -13.66 1.98 -15.81
N ARG A 71 -12.55 1.28 -16.03
CA ARG A 71 -12.35 -0.08 -15.52
C ARG A 71 -12.38 -0.08 -14.00
N ARG A 72 -11.57 0.76 -13.34
CA ARG A 72 -11.50 0.85 -11.87
C ARG A 72 -12.82 1.23 -11.20
N LEU A 73 -13.64 2.06 -11.86
CA LEU A 73 -14.96 2.41 -11.36
C LEU A 73 -15.93 1.21 -11.35
N ASN A 74 -15.81 0.32 -12.34
CA ASN A 74 -16.75 -0.77 -12.58
C ASN A 74 -16.27 -2.14 -12.06
N SER A 75 -14.96 -2.30 -11.82
CA SER A 75 -14.36 -3.56 -11.33
C SER A 75 -13.49 -3.30 -10.10
N HIS A 76 -13.58 -4.18 -9.09
CA HIS A 76 -12.71 -4.14 -7.90
C HIS A 76 -11.39 -4.90 -8.10
N ASP A 77 -11.16 -5.47 -9.28
CA ASP A 77 -10.01 -6.31 -9.55
C ASP A 77 -8.89 -5.49 -10.20
N MET A 78 -7.72 -5.42 -9.56
CA MET A 78 -6.53 -4.78 -10.12
C MET A 78 -5.72 -5.71 -11.02
N GLU A 79 -5.96 -7.03 -11.01
CA GLU A 79 -5.15 -8.01 -11.76
C GLU A 79 -5.41 -7.96 -13.27
N SER A 80 -6.57 -7.46 -13.69
CA SER A 80 -6.90 -7.26 -15.11
C SER A 80 -6.39 -5.93 -15.70
N CYS A 81 -5.52 -5.20 -14.99
CA CYS A 81 -4.98 -3.94 -15.44
C CYS A 81 -3.99 -4.14 -16.61
N LYS A 82 -4.13 -3.34 -17.67
CA LYS A 82 -3.16 -3.33 -18.79
C LYS A 82 -1.96 -2.42 -18.53
N LEU A 83 -2.06 -1.52 -17.57
CA LEU A 83 -0.98 -0.61 -17.19
C LEU A 83 -0.01 -1.31 -16.24
N SER A 84 1.27 -1.02 -16.39
CA SER A 84 2.31 -1.49 -15.49
C SER A 84 2.25 -0.73 -14.17
N PHE A 85 1.84 -1.42 -13.10
CA PHE A 85 1.97 -0.93 -11.73
C PHE A 85 3.06 -1.74 -11.02
N GLU A 86 4.02 -1.03 -10.43
CA GLU A 86 5.02 -1.65 -9.55
C GLU A 86 4.48 -1.64 -8.13
N LYS A 87 4.41 -2.81 -7.50
CA LYS A 87 3.98 -2.96 -6.12
C LYS A 87 5.12 -3.51 -5.30
N GLU A 88 5.52 -2.79 -4.26
CA GLU A 88 6.59 -3.17 -3.35
C GLU A 88 6.11 -3.17 -1.89
N ILE A 89 6.60 -4.14 -1.13
CA ILE A 89 6.36 -4.23 0.31
C ILE A 89 7.46 -3.42 1.01
N VAL A 90 7.04 -2.48 1.84
CA VAL A 90 7.93 -1.49 2.48
C VAL A 90 7.68 -1.43 3.98
N GLY A 91 8.72 -1.02 4.72
CA GLY A 91 8.62 -0.67 6.13
C GLY A 91 8.15 0.78 6.28
N ASP A 92 9.00 1.63 6.84
CA ASP A 92 8.76 3.06 6.93
C ASP A 92 9.04 3.74 5.58
N VAL A 93 8.25 4.76 5.24
CA VAL A 93 8.38 5.50 3.98
C VAL A 93 8.38 6.99 4.25
N ASP A 94 9.40 7.70 3.77
CA ASP A 94 9.36 9.16 3.66
C ASP A 94 9.20 9.56 2.19
N ILE A 95 8.31 10.53 1.95
CA ILE A 95 7.98 11.03 0.62
C ILE A 95 8.31 12.53 0.59
N TYR A 96 9.14 12.91 -0.37
CA TYR A 96 9.54 14.29 -0.62
C TYR A 96 9.04 14.70 -2.01
N PRO A 97 7.85 15.32 -2.11
CA PRO A 97 7.32 15.77 -3.39
C PRO A 97 8.18 16.91 -3.94
N ASP A 98 8.30 16.96 -5.27
CA ASP A 98 8.96 18.07 -5.96
C ASP A 98 7.87 19.09 -6.32
N ILE A 99 7.67 20.08 -5.43
CA ILE A 99 6.60 21.07 -5.54
C ILE A 99 7.25 22.44 -5.81
N SER A 100 6.78 23.12 -6.85
CA SER A 100 7.22 24.49 -7.14
C SER A 100 6.63 25.47 -6.11
N LYS A 101 7.29 26.60 -5.85
CA LYS A 101 6.85 27.54 -4.80
C LYS A 101 5.47 28.16 -5.04
N ASP A 102 4.98 28.12 -6.27
CA ASP A 102 3.73 28.74 -6.69
C ASP A 102 2.60 27.72 -6.92
N ASP A 103 2.89 26.41 -6.82
CA ASP A 103 1.92 25.34 -7.03
C ASP A 103 1.40 24.78 -5.71
N THR A 104 0.09 24.53 -5.64
CA THR A 104 -0.54 23.81 -4.52
C THR A 104 -0.93 22.41 -4.97
N GLU A 105 -0.12 21.43 -4.58
CA GLU A 105 -0.38 20.01 -4.83
C GLU A 105 -1.08 19.36 -3.61
N TRP A 106 -1.72 18.21 -3.83
CA TRP A 106 -2.56 17.58 -2.82
C TRP A 106 -2.30 16.07 -2.72
N TYR A 107 -2.27 15.58 -1.48
CA TYR A 107 -2.47 14.17 -1.18
C TYR A 107 -3.93 13.89 -0.87
N THR A 108 -4.35 12.65 -1.09
CA THR A 108 -5.63 12.14 -0.60
C THR A 108 -5.37 10.99 0.37
N ILE A 109 -5.81 11.15 1.62
CA ILE A 109 -5.69 10.15 2.68
C ILE A 109 -7.11 9.79 3.10
N ASP A 110 -7.50 8.53 2.95
CA ASP A 110 -8.84 8.02 3.28
C ASP A 110 -10.00 8.87 2.72
N SER A 111 -9.84 9.38 1.49
CA SER A 111 -10.78 10.26 0.76
C SER A 111 -10.81 11.73 1.18
N GLU A 112 -9.94 12.14 2.10
CA GLU A 112 -9.78 13.54 2.50
C GLU A 112 -8.53 14.16 1.86
N ARG A 113 -8.61 15.46 1.51
CA ARG A 113 -7.51 16.18 0.86
C ARG A 113 -6.62 16.88 1.87
N PHE A 114 -5.32 16.70 1.71
CA PHE A 114 -4.29 17.36 2.50
C PHE A 114 -3.29 18.03 1.57
N GLU A 115 -2.84 19.23 1.94
CA GLU A 115 -1.79 19.94 1.19
C GLU A 115 -0.54 19.07 1.13
N ALA A 116 0.03 18.91 -0.06
CA ALA A 116 1.19 18.07 -0.26
C ALA A 116 2.44 18.76 0.29
N GLY A 117 3.22 18.00 1.05
CA GLY A 117 4.51 18.39 1.58
C GLY A 117 5.31 17.15 1.95
N PRO A 118 6.53 17.29 2.48
CA PRO A 118 7.29 16.15 2.98
C PRO A 118 6.52 15.40 4.07
N VAL A 119 6.34 14.09 3.92
CA VAL A 119 5.63 13.25 4.88
C VAL A 119 6.42 11.99 5.22
N SER A 120 6.31 11.57 6.48
CA SER A 120 6.81 10.30 6.99
C SER A 120 5.63 9.39 7.32
N VAL A 121 5.65 8.17 6.82
CA VAL A 121 4.59 7.18 7.02
C VAL A 121 5.16 5.92 7.67
N THR A 122 4.54 5.53 8.78
CA THR A 122 4.92 4.35 9.58
C THR A 122 3.68 3.54 9.91
N LEU A 123 3.79 2.20 9.80
CA LEU A 123 2.73 1.29 10.21
C LEU A 123 2.74 1.09 11.73
N LEU A 124 1.58 1.28 12.36
CA LEU A 124 1.36 0.93 13.76
C LEU A 124 0.54 -0.37 13.85
N PRO A 125 1.19 -1.55 13.90
CA PRO A 125 0.48 -2.82 13.88
C PRO A 125 -0.39 -2.98 15.12
N ASN A 126 -1.62 -3.48 14.93
CA ASN A 126 -2.58 -3.80 16.00
C ASN A 126 -2.90 -2.63 16.96
N LYS A 127 -2.72 -1.38 16.52
CA LYS A 127 -2.94 -0.19 17.36
C LYS A 127 -4.42 0.01 17.72
N LEU A 128 -5.32 -0.41 16.84
CA LEU A 128 -6.76 -0.26 16.99
C LEU A 128 -7.42 -1.63 17.18
N LYS A 129 -8.50 -1.65 17.98
CA LYS A 129 -9.35 -2.82 18.17
C LYS A 129 -10.71 -2.55 17.54
N PHE A 130 -11.08 -3.34 16.54
CA PHE A 130 -12.36 -3.24 15.85
C PHE A 130 -13.27 -4.40 16.25
N PHE A 131 -14.57 -4.15 16.34
CA PHE A 131 -15.57 -5.21 16.37
C PHE A 131 -15.78 -5.72 14.94
N TYR A 132 -15.78 -7.04 14.75
CA TYR A 132 -16.02 -7.66 13.46
C TYR A 132 -17.00 -8.82 13.60
N GLN A 133 -17.80 -9.06 12.57
CA GLN A 133 -18.61 -10.26 12.49
C GLN A 133 -17.70 -11.43 12.09
N PRO A 134 -17.70 -12.56 12.81
CA PRO A 134 -16.96 -13.74 12.39
C PRO A 134 -17.49 -14.19 11.02
N ARG A 135 -16.60 -14.37 10.03
CA ARG A 135 -16.96 -15.11 8.82
C ARG A 135 -17.16 -16.56 9.25
N ASN A 136 -18.32 -17.17 8.96
CA ASN A 136 -18.54 -18.60 9.20
C ASN A 136 -17.44 -19.39 8.48
N SER A 137 -16.48 -19.91 9.23
CA SER A 137 -15.37 -20.73 8.71
C SER A 137 -15.72 -22.23 8.72
N GLU A 138 -17.00 -22.59 8.65
CA GLU A 138 -17.49 -23.97 8.67
C GLU A 138 -18.53 -24.19 7.56
N SER A 139 -18.11 -24.23 6.29
CA SER A 139 -18.95 -24.82 5.23
C SER A 139 -18.17 -25.21 3.96
N GLU A 140 -16.93 -25.71 4.05
CA GLU A 140 -16.22 -26.30 2.89
C GLU A 140 -15.42 -27.57 3.22
N SER A 141 -15.83 -28.34 4.24
CA SER A 141 -15.16 -29.62 4.56
C SER A 141 -16.10 -30.82 4.74
N SER A 142 -17.37 -30.73 4.34
CA SER A 142 -18.30 -31.85 4.39
C SER A 142 -19.07 -32.01 3.09
N ASN A 143 -18.40 -32.44 2.02
CA ASN A 143 -19.04 -33.00 0.82
C ASN A 143 -18.10 -33.94 0.03
N LEU A 144 -17.25 -34.69 0.74
CA LEU A 144 -16.48 -35.80 0.18
C LEU A 144 -16.59 -37.01 1.09
N GLU A 145 -17.81 -37.48 1.32
CA GLU A 145 -18.02 -38.90 1.68
C GLU A 145 -19.47 -39.28 1.36
N ILE A 146 -19.61 -40.46 0.73
CA ILE A 146 -20.84 -41.19 0.38
C ILE A 146 -21.42 -40.89 -1.02
N GLN A 147 -20.87 -41.57 -2.03
CA GLN A 147 -21.70 -42.40 -2.90
C GLN A 147 -21.15 -43.83 -2.86
N ARG A 148 -21.98 -44.75 -2.36
CA ARG A 148 -21.83 -46.19 -2.50
C ARG A 148 -22.46 -46.63 -3.81
#